data_AF-A0A7X6U910-F1
#
_entry.id   AF-A0A7X6U910-F1
#
_cell.length_a   1.000
_cell.length_b   1.000
_cell.length_c   1.000
_cell.angle_alpha   90.00
_cell.angle_beta   90.00
_cell.angle_gamma   90.00
#
_symmetry.space_group_name_H-M   'P 1'
#
loop_
_entity.id
_entity.type
_entity.pdbx_description
1 polymer ?
#
loop_
_entity_poly.entity_id
_entity_poly.type
_entity_poly.pdbx_seq_one_letter_code
_entity_poly.pdbx_strand_id
1 'polypeptide(L)'
;MKALLAAAAICLTILVLTEILPPLIGSSLVLASLAWLAVLIRQDWISRRHMARRRLELEARWAISIRHLNGLPLPIDTPATLYYTGDQVILETEQEQWSLARSSLLKVMVMSPENVRHINDQQLCRLLLVEKRIFSALREKIRHRDSMVRRSAVLILSFQDPPENKSVWVLVALSRPQSVANLVQASGLRDLGVVRIARQRRRPRLRFRR
;
A
#
# COMPACT_ATOMS: atom_id res chain seq x y z
N MET A 1 8.42 -11.84 5.16
CA MET A 1 9.71 -12.38 4.67
C MET A 1 10.78 -12.37 5.76
N LYS A 2 11.14 -11.23 6.38
CA LYS A 2 12.13 -11.19 7.48
C LYS A 2 11.87 -12.18 8.62
N ALA A 3 10.62 -12.23 9.12
CA ALA A 3 10.23 -13.17 10.17
C ALA A 3 10.33 -14.65 9.74
N LEU A 4 10.09 -14.94 8.46
CA LEU A 4 10.23 -16.30 7.91
C LEU A 4 11.70 -16.69 7.81
N LEU A 5 12.57 -15.78 7.39
CA LEU A 5 14.01 -16.00 7.33
C LEU A 5 14.61 -16.17 8.73
N ALA A 6 14.17 -15.36 9.70
CA ALA A 6 14.57 -15.53 11.09
C ALA A 6 14.10 -16.88 11.66
N ALA A 7 12.85 -17.27 11.40
CA ALA A 7 12.35 -18.58 11.80
C ALA A 7 13.10 -19.73 11.11
N ALA A 8 13.39 -19.61 9.81
CA ALA A 8 14.17 -20.60 9.08
C ALA A 8 15.59 -20.73 9.64
N ALA A 9 16.26 -19.62 9.96
CA ALA A 9 17.58 -19.61 10.59
C ALA A 9 17.56 -20.35 11.93
N ILE A 10 16.53 -20.11 12.76
CA ILE A 10 16.33 -20.80 14.05
C ILE A 10 16.07 -22.30 13.84
N CYS A 11 15.20 -22.68 12.91
CA CYS A 11 14.94 -24.09 12.61
C CYS A 11 16.19 -24.81 12.10
N LEU A 12 16.97 -24.19 11.21
CA LEU A 12 18.20 -24.76 10.68
C LEU A 12 19.26 -24.94 11.77
N THR A 13 19.37 -24.00 12.72
CA THR A 13 20.27 -24.15 13.87
C THR A 13 19.85 -25.30 14.77
N ILE A 14 18.55 -25.45 15.05
CA ILE A 14 18.03 -26.59 15.82
C ILE A 14 18.35 -27.92 15.12
N LEU A 15 18.10 -28.02 13.82
CA LEU A 15 18.35 -29.25 13.04
C LEU A 15 19.82 -29.67 13.05
N VAL A 16 20.75 -28.71 13.03
CA VAL A 16 22.19 -28.96 13.17
C VAL A 16 22.53 -29.44 14.59
N LEU A 17 21.97 -28.81 15.62
CA LEU A 17 22.20 -29.19 17.02
C LEU A 17 21.65 -30.58 17.37
N THR A 18 20.57 -31.01 16.71
CA THR A 18 19.98 -32.34 16.85
C THR A 18 20.63 -33.40 15.96
N GLU A 19 21.71 -33.06 15.24
CA GLU A 19 22.45 -33.94 14.32
C GLU A 19 21.60 -34.53 13.17
N ILE A 20 20.41 -33.97 12.91
CA ILE A 20 19.52 -34.40 11.83
C ILE A 20 20.08 -33.95 10.47
N LEU A 21 20.80 -32.82 10.45
CA LEU A 21 21.37 -32.24 9.25
C LEU A 21 22.91 -32.22 9.32
N PRO A 22 23.63 -32.56 8.24
CA PRO A 22 25.09 -32.49 8.22
C PRO A 22 25.60 -31.08 8.59
N PRO A 23 26.58 -30.96 9.50
CA PRO A 23 26.97 -29.68 10.09
C PRO A 23 27.47 -28.65 9.06
N LEU A 24 28.18 -29.11 8.02
CA LEU A 24 28.63 -28.25 6.91
C LEU A 24 27.47 -27.66 6.10
N ILE A 25 26.45 -28.48 5.81
CA ILE A 25 25.28 -28.05 5.03
C ILE A 25 24.41 -27.13 5.88
N GLY A 26 24.18 -27.47 7.14
CA GLY A 26 23.36 -26.65 8.01
C GLY A 26 23.99 -25.30 8.36
N SER A 27 25.29 -25.27 8.67
CA SER A 27 26.00 -24.01 8.94
C SER A 27 26.02 -23.07 7.72
N SER A 28 26.26 -23.59 6.52
CA SER A 28 26.21 -22.79 5.29
C SER A 28 24.81 -22.22 5.01
N LEU A 29 23.74 -23.00 5.22
CA LEU A 29 22.36 -22.51 5.09
C LEU A 29 22.00 -21.46 6.14
N VAL A 30 22.43 -21.63 7.39
CA VAL A 30 22.26 -20.62 8.45
C VAL A 30 22.95 -19.33 8.05
N LEU A 31 24.22 -19.39 7.64
CA LEU A 31 24.97 -18.21 7.20
C LEU A 31 24.31 -17.52 6.00
N ALA A 32 23.85 -18.27 5.01
CA ALA A 32 23.12 -17.73 3.87
C ALA A 32 21.82 -17.02 4.29
N SER A 33 21.06 -17.61 5.22
CA SER A 33 19.81 -17.03 5.73
C SER A 33 20.05 -15.73 6.51
N LEU A 34 21.11 -15.68 7.32
CA LEU A 34 21.51 -14.49 8.08
C LEU A 34 22.05 -13.39 7.17
N ALA A 35 22.87 -13.74 6.17
CA ALA A 35 23.35 -12.80 5.18
C ALA A 35 22.19 -12.16 4.40
N TRP A 36 21.22 -12.97 3.95
CA TRP A 36 20.03 -12.47 3.26
C TRP A 36 19.16 -11.60 4.17
N LEU A 37 19.00 -11.97 5.44
CA LEU A 37 18.30 -11.16 6.43
C LEU A 37 18.98 -9.79 6.63
N ALA A 38 20.31 -9.76 6.72
CA ALA A 38 21.09 -8.54 6.83
C ALA A 38 20.91 -7.63 5.60
N VAL A 39 20.90 -8.20 4.39
CA VAL A 39 20.60 -7.48 3.14
C VAL A 39 19.22 -6.84 3.19
N LEU A 40 18.18 -7.59 3.59
CA LEU A 40 16.81 -7.07 3.69
C LEU A 40 16.66 -6.00 4.79
N ILE A 41 17.42 -6.09 5.87
CA ILE A 41 17.43 -5.05 6.92
C ILE A 41 18.09 -3.79 6.38
N ARG A 42 19.23 -3.92 5.70
CA ARG A 42 19.96 -2.80 5.10
C ARG A 42 19.11 -2.09 4.03
N GLN A 43 18.45 -2.84 3.14
CA GLN A 43 17.57 -2.27 2.11
C GLN A 43 16.41 -1.47 2.71
N ASP A 44 15.71 -2.02 3.71
CA ASP A 44 14.65 -1.28 4.42
C ASP A 44 15.18 0.00 5.07
N TRP A 45 16.37 -0.07 5.67
CA TRP A 45 16.98 1.09 6.33
C TRP A 45 17.34 2.18 5.32
N ILE A 46 17.96 1.80 4.20
CA ILE A 46 18.28 2.73 3.10
C ILE A 46 17.00 3.37 2.55
N SER A 47 15.96 2.57 2.27
CA SER A 47 14.68 3.06 1.76
C SER A 47 14.03 4.05 2.73
N ARG A 48 13.98 3.72 4.03
CA ARG A 48 13.44 4.63 5.07
C ARG A 48 14.26 5.91 5.20
N ARG A 49 15.59 5.80 5.15
CA ARG A 49 16.49 6.96 5.24
C ARG A 49 16.32 7.86 4.02
N HIS A 50 16.21 7.29 2.83
CA HIS A 50 15.97 8.03 1.60
C HIS A 50 14.61 8.75 1.66
N MET A 51 13.54 8.04 2.02
CA MET A 51 12.21 8.64 2.21
C MET A 51 12.21 9.76 3.26
N ALA A 52 12.93 9.60 4.37
CA ALA A 52 13.03 10.63 5.40
C ALA A 52 13.78 11.87 4.90
N ARG A 53 14.87 11.69 4.15
CA ARG A 53 15.62 12.79 3.51
C ARG A 53 14.76 13.51 2.48
N ARG A 54 14.16 12.77 1.55
CA ARG A 54 13.28 13.31 0.50
C ARG A 54 12.08 14.04 1.10
N ARG A 55 11.50 13.52 2.19
CA ARG A 55 10.44 14.23 2.91
C ARG A 55 10.89 15.60 3.41
N LEU A 56 12.12 15.74 3.90
CA LEU A 56 12.64 17.04 4.34
C LEU A 56 12.94 17.95 3.15
N GLU A 57 13.56 17.42 2.09
CA GLU A 57 13.87 18.17 0.86
C GLU A 57 12.61 18.73 0.18
N LEU A 58 11.52 17.96 0.19
CA LEU A 58 10.23 18.36 -0.38
C LEU A 58 9.34 19.14 0.61
N GLU A 59 9.83 19.40 1.82
CA GLU A 59 9.05 19.98 2.94
C GLU A 59 7.70 19.26 3.15
N ALA A 60 7.70 17.94 2.94
CA ALA A 60 6.49 17.16 2.92
C ALA A 60 5.97 16.89 4.35
N ARG A 61 4.69 17.21 4.57
CA ARG A 61 3.97 16.97 5.82
C ARG A 61 3.98 15.50 6.19
N TRP A 62 3.79 14.61 5.20
CA TRP A 62 3.95 13.17 5.37
C TRP A 62 4.45 12.50 4.09
N ALA A 63 4.95 11.29 4.28
CA ALA A 63 5.37 10.37 3.23
C ALA A 63 4.85 8.97 3.55
N ILE A 64 4.39 8.23 2.53
CA ILE A 64 3.95 6.84 2.66
C ILE A 64 4.46 5.99 1.51
N SER A 65 4.97 4.81 1.84
CA SER A 65 5.32 3.80 0.84
C SER A 65 4.05 3.13 0.30
N ILE A 66 3.97 3.08 -1.02
CA ILE A 66 2.82 2.60 -1.78
C ILE A 66 3.28 1.74 -2.96
N ARG A 67 2.35 0.99 -3.53
CA ARG A 67 2.49 0.36 -4.84
C ARG A 67 1.42 0.89 -5.75
N HIS A 68 1.81 1.40 -6.90
CA HIS A 68 0.88 1.86 -7.91
C HIS A 68 0.28 0.64 -8.61
N LEU A 69 -1.02 0.37 -8.47
CA LEU A 69 -1.64 -0.82 -9.07
C LEU A 69 -2.16 -0.57 -10.48
N ASN A 70 -2.65 0.63 -10.78
CA ASN A 70 -3.16 0.99 -12.11
C ASN A 70 -3.45 2.51 -12.19
N GLY A 71 -3.38 3.08 -13.39
CA GLY A 71 -3.53 4.52 -13.65
C GLY A 71 -2.41 5.07 -14.54
N LEU A 72 -2.67 6.14 -15.30
CA LEU A 72 -1.57 6.92 -15.87
C LEU A 72 -0.91 7.68 -14.73
N PRO A 73 0.43 7.72 -14.62
CA PRO A 73 1.40 7.45 -15.69
C PRO A 73 2.02 6.04 -15.70
N LEU A 74 1.74 5.18 -14.72
CA LEU A 74 2.43 3.89 -14.54
C LEU A 74 1.56 2.69 -14.97
N PRO A 75 1.81 2.05 -16.12
CA PRO A 75 1.00 0.94 -16.62
C PRO A 75 1.18 -0.37 -15.82
N ILE A 76 2.29 -0.49 -15.08
CA ILE A 76 2.70 -1.71 -14.36
C ILE A 76 2.66 -1.47 -12.85
N ASP A 77 2.58 -2.57 -12.09
CA ASP A 77 2.65 -2.51 -10.64
C ASP A 77 4.03 -2.12 -10.13
N THR A 78 4.20 -0.83 -9.84
CA THR A 78 5.49 -0.23 -9.50
C THR A 78 5.52 0.24 -8.04
N PRO A 79 6.58 -0.08 -7.27
CA PRO A 79 6.78 0.50 -5.95
C PRO A 79 7.02 2.01 -6.07
N ALA A 80 6.38 2.78 -5.19
CA ALA A 80 6.49 4.23 -5.19
C ALA A 80 6.39 4.77 -3.75
N THR A 81 6.72 6.05 -3.60
CA THR A 81 6.48 6.81 -2.38
C THR A 81 5.57 7.97 -2.71
N LEU A 82 4.51 8.14 -1.90
CA LEU A 82 3.63 9.29 -1.99
C LEU A 82 4.02 10.30 -0.93
N TYR A 83 4.30 11.53 -1.35
CA TYR A 83 4.54 12.66 -0.48
C TYR A 83 3.41 13.66 -0.60
N TYR A 84 3.14 14.38 0.48
CA TYR A 84 2.20 15.48 0.48
C TYR A 84 2.82 16.69 1.18
N THR A 85 2.92 17.80 0.46
CA THR A 85 3.54 19.04 0.97
C THR A 85 2.53 19.98 1.62
N GLY A 86 1.24 19.81 1.31
CA GLY A 86 0.19 20.77 1.66
C GLY A 86 -0.50 21.30 0.41
N ASP A 87 0.29 21.60 -0.61
CA ASP A 87 -0.17 22.22 -1.87
C ASP A 87 -0.08 21.26 -3.05
N GLN A 88 0.69 20.19 -2.92
CA GLN A 88 0.83 19.16 -3.95
C GLN A 88 0.96 17.76 -3.35
N VAL A 89 0.52 16.79 -4.15
CA VAL A 89 0.76 15.36 -3.95
C VAL A 89 1.82 14.93 -4.95
N ILE A 90 2.91 14.34 -4.46
CA ILE A 90 4.03 13.92 -5.29
C ILE A 90 4.13 12.41 -5.23
N LEU A 91 4.06 11.75 -6.39
CA LEU A 91 4.31 10.34 -6.56
C LEU A 91 5.74 10.16 -7.08
N GLU A 92 6.61 9.55 -6.30
CA GLU A 92 8.01 9.32 -6.65
C GLU A 92 8.26 7.81 -6.78
N THR A 93 8.83 7.40 -7.91
CA THR A 93 9.37 6.05 -8.14
C THR A 93 10.90 6.11 -8.16
N GLU A 94 11.57 4.99 -8.45
CA GLU A 94 13.03 4.98 -8.59
C GLU A 94 13.54 5.83 -9.77
N GLN A 95 12.71 6.01 -10.81
CA GLN A 95 13.12 6.63 -12.08
C GLN A 95 12.41 7.95 -12.35
N GLU A 96 11.17 8.08 -11.89
CA GLU A 96 10.28 9.16 -12.31
C GLU A 96 9.55 9.77 -11.11
N GLN A 97 9.26 11.07 -11.22
CA GLN A 97 8.52 11.84 -10.23
C GLN A 97 7.37 12.57 -10.92
N TRP A 98 6.17 12.44 -10.36
CA TRP A 98 4.99 13.17 -10.81
C TRP A 98 4.44 14.01 -9.68
N SER A 99 4.22 15.28 -9.94
CA SER A 99 3.55 16.20 -9.03
C SER A 99 2.14 16.48 -9.50
N LEU A 100 1.23 16.52 -8.54
CA LEU A 100 -0.16 16.89 -8.74
C LEU A 100 -0.50 18.03 -7.79
N ALA A 101 -0.91 19.16 -8.34
CA ALA A 101 -1.40 20.26 -7.53
C ALA A 101 -2.65 19.85 -6.75
N ARG A 102 -2.78 20.32 -5.52
CA ARG A 102 -3.94 20.06 -4.67
C ARG A 102 -5.23 20.58 -5.30
N SER A 103 -5.16 21.67 -6.05
CA SER A 103 -6.29 22.23 -6.80
C SER A 103 -6.81 21.29 -7.89
N SER A 104 -5.94 20.46 -8.46
CA SER A 104 -6.30 19.48 -9.49
C SER A 104 -6.92 18.20 -8.90
N LEU A 105 -6.81 17.98 -7.58
CA LEU A 105 -7.42 16.83 -6.92
C LEU A 105 -8.93 16.99 -6.84
N LEU A 106 -9.65 16.08 -7.48
CA LEU A 106 -11.11 16.04 -7.47
C LEU A 106 -11.66 15.19 -6.31
N LYS A 107 -11.00 14.06 -6.02
CA LYS A 107 -11.42 13.16 -4.94
C LYS A 107 -10.28 12.30 -4.41
N VAL A 108 -10.29 12.10 -3.09
CA VAL A 108 -9.37 11.22 -2.37
C VAL A 108 -10.19 10.20 -1.59
N MET A 109 -9.99 8.92 -1.89
CA MET A 109 -10.72 7.83 -1.25
C MET A 109 -9.76 6.79 -0.69
N VAL A 110 -9.95 6.45 0.58
CA VAL A 110 -9.19 5.39 1.26
C VAL A 110 -10.16 4.27 1.62
N MET A 111 -9.88 3.06 1.16
CA MET A 111 -10.70 1.89 1.46
C MET A 111 -9.87 0.65 1.70
N SER A 112 -10.47 -0.38 2.30
CA SER A 112 -9.84 -1.69 2.37
C SER A 112 -10.03 -2.44 1.05
N PRO A 113 -9.14 -3.37 0.71
CA PRO A 113 -9.27 -4.17 -0.50
C PRO A 113 -10.53 -5.03 -0.52
N GLU A 114 -11.04 -5.44 0.65
CA GLU A 114 -12.34 -6.10 0.74
C GLU A 114 -13.45 -5.18 0.22
N ASN A 115 -13.47 -3.90 0.62
CA ASN A 115 -14.47 -2.95 0.13
C ASN A 115 -14.38 -2.77 -1.40
N VAL A 116 -13.17 -2.71 -1.98
CA VAL A 116 -12.98 -2.64 -3.44
C VAL A 116 -13.62 -3.84 -4.17
N ARG A 117 -13.56 -5.03 -3.57
CA ARG A 117 -14.14 -6.25 -4.13
C ARG A 117 -15.68 -6.25 -4.13
N HIS A 118 -16.32 -5.53 -3.19
CA HIS A 118 -17.77 -5.56 -3.01
C HIS A 118 -18.52 -4.36 -3.63
N ILE A 119 -17.89 -3.18 -3.73
CA ILE A 119 -18.54 -1.99 -4.32
C ILE A 119 -18.59 -2.14 -5.84
N ASN A 120 -19.74 -1.91 -6.47
CA ASN A 120 -19.91 -1.97 -7.94
C ASN A 120 -19.07 -0.90 -8.66
N ASP A 121 -18.54 -1.21 -9.85
CA ASP A 121 -17.81 -0.26 -10.71
C ASP A 121 -18.61 1.00 -11.05
N GLN A 122 -19.95 0.91 -11.21
CA GLN A 122 -20.78 2.10 -11.42
C GLN A 122 -20.75 3.03 -10.20
N GLN A 123 -20.79 2.46 -9.01
CA GLN A 123 -20.72 3.23 -7.77
C GLN A 123 -19.33 3.83 -7.58
N LEU A 124 -18.27 3.07 -7.84
CA LEU A 124 -16.88 3.58 -7.80
C LEU A 124 -16.67 4.71 -8.80
N CYS A 125 -17.13 4.58 -10.05
CA CYS A 125 -17.04 5.63 -11.06
C CYS A 125 -17.81 6.90 -10.68
N ARG A 126 -19.04 6.76 -10.18
CA ARG A 126 -19.82 7.90 -9.68
C ARG A 126 -19.14 8.58 -8.51
N LEU A 127 -18.61 7.78 -7.57
CA LEU A 127 -17.87 8.32 -6.44
C LEU A 127 -16.66 9.08 -6.93
N LEU A 128 -15.81 8.48 -7.77
CA LEU A 128 -14.53 9.03 -8.25
C LEU A 128 -14.66 10.02 -9.41
N LEU A 129 -15.87 10.27 -9.90
CA LEU A 129 -16.16 11.17 -11.04
C LEU A 129 -15.44 10.78 -12.34
N VAL A 130 -15.17 9.48 -12.57
CA VAL A 130 -14.33 8.99 -13.69
C VAL A 130 -15.09 8.01 -14.57
N GLU A 131 -14.80 8.03 -15.87
CA GLU A 131 -15.40 7.15 -16.86
C GLU A 131 -14.84 5.72 -16.77
N LYS A 132 -15.76 4.76 -16.78
CA LYS A 132 -15.51 3.34 -16.48
C LYS A 132 -14.54 2.68 -17.44
N ARG A 133 -13.36 2.26 -16.95
CA ARG A 133 -12.57 1.14 -17.52
C ARG A 133 -11.41 0.59 -16.65
N ILE A 134 -11.16 1.10 -15.44
CA ILE A 134 -9.92 0.78 -14.67
C ILE A 134 -10.14 -0.22 -13.52
N PHE A 135 -11.38 -0.35 -13.01
CA PHE A 135 -11.66 -1.06 -11.76
C PHE A 135 -11.73 -2.59 -11.87
N SER A 136 -12.04 -3.14 -13.05
CA SER A 136 -12.02 -4.58 -13.28
C SER A 136 -10.60 -5.16 -13.12
N ALA A 137 -9.64 -4.55 -13.81
CA ALA A 137 -8.21 -4.88 -13.70
C ALA A 137 -7.68 -4.68 -12.27
N LEU A 138 -8.16 -3.65 -11.55
CA LEU A 138 -7.83 -3.44 -10.16
C LEU A 138 -8.28 -4.61 -9.27
N ARG A 139 -9.55 -5.03 -9.40
CA ARG A 139 -10.08 -6.15 -8.60
C ARG A 139 -9.32 -7.44 -8.88
N GLU A 140 -8.95 -7.67 -10.13
CA GLU A 140 -8.14 -8.81 -10.52
C GLU A 140 -6.76 -8.78 -9.87
N LYS A 141 -6.05 -7.63 -9.90
CA LYS A 141 -4.76 -7.46 -9.22
C LYS A 141 -4.87 -7.64 -7.70
N ILE A 142 -5.95 -7.16 -7.09
CA ILE A 142 -6.24 -7.36 -5.66
C ILE A 142 -6.55 -8.83 -5.35
N ARG A 143 -7.22 -9.56 -6.26
CA ARG A 143 -7.58 -10.97 -6.08
C ARG A 143 -6.33 -11.87 -6.12
N HIS A 144 -5.40 -11.62 -7.04
CA HIS A 144 -4.18 -12.41 -7.20
C HIS A 144 -3.15 -12.20 -6.09
N ARG A 145 -3.26 -11.12 -5.29
CA ARG A 145 -2.32 -10.80 -4.20
C ARG A 145 -2.97 -10.94 -2.82
N ASP A 146 -3.35 -12.14 -2.47
CA ASP A 146 -4.34 -12.35 -1.40
C ASP A 146 -3.77 -12.28 0.04
N SER A 147 -2.45 -12.35 0.28
CA SER A 147 -1.90 -12.34 1.66
C SER A 147 -1.38 -10.98 2.12
N MET A 148 -0.63 -10.24 1.29
CA MET A 148 -0.12 -8.91 1.65
C MET A 148 -1.18 -7.80 1.54
N VAL A 149 -2.17 -7.95 0.67
CA VAL A 149 -3.16 -6.89 0.40
C VAL A 149 -4.26 -6.86 1.48
N ARG A 150 -4.61 -7.98 2.14
CA ARG A 150 -5.67 -8.01 3.17
C ARG A 150 -5.45 -7.08 4.38
N ARG A 151 -4.21 -6.61 4.61
CA ARG A 151 -3.88 -5.65 5.69
C ARG A 151 -3.44 -4.28 5.14
N SER A 152 -3.56 -4.07 3.84
CA SER A 152 -3.16 -2.86 3.15
C SER A 152 -4.34 -1.89 2.99
N ALA A 153 -4.03 -0.64 2.69
CA ALA A 153 -5.01 0.37 2.33
C ALA A 153 -4.97 0.57 0.81
N VAL A 154 -6.14 0.62 0.17
CA VAL A 154 -6.26 1.09 -1.20
C VAL A 154 -6.58 2.58 -1.14
N LEU A 155 -5.66 3.40 -1.62
CA LEU A 155 -5.79 4.83 -1.78
C LEU A 155 -6.07 5.11 -3.26
N ILE A 156 -7.18 5.77 -3.55
CA ILE A 156 -7.59 6.16 -4.89
C ILE A 156 -7.66 7.67 -4.95
N LEU A 157 -6.92 8.26 -5.89
CA LEU A 157 -6.90 9.70 -6.14
C LEU A 157 -7.47 9.93 -7.53
N SER A 158 -8.54 10.72 -7.66
CA SER A 158 -9.02 11.19 -8.95
C SER A 158 -8.68 12.66 -9.10
N PHE A 159 -8.19 13.04 -10.27
CA PHE A 159 -7.71 14.38 -10.56
C PHE A 159 -8.00 14.79 -11.99
N GLN A 160 -7.98 16.09 -12.23
CA GLN A 160 -8.13 16.64 -13.57
C GLN A 160 -6.75 16.85 -14.19
N ASP A 161 -6.54 16.20 -15.34
CA ASP A 161 -5.35 16.34 -16.16
C ASP A 161 -5.70 17.23 -17.38
N PRO A 162 -5.04 18.38 -17.58
CA PRO A 162 -5.29 19.24 -18.73
C PRO A 162 -5.10 18.48 -20.06
N PRO A 163 -5.97 18.66 -21.07
CA PRO A 163 -6.93 19.75 -21.21
C PRO A 163 -8.32 19.48 -20.62
N GLU A 164 -8.72 18.24 -20.35
CA GLU A 164 -10.06 17.93 -19.80
C GLU A 164 -10.23 16.49 -19.31
N ASN A 165 -9.14 15.72 -19.24
CA ASN A 165 -9.22 14.28 -18.98
C ASN A 165 -9.18 14.01 -17.47
N LYS A 166 -10.19 13.31 -16.95
CA LYS A 166 -10.21 12.91 -15.54
C LYS A 166 -9.40 11.63 -15.38
N SER A 167 -8.28 11.75 -14.69
CA SER A 167 -7.35 10.66 -14.45
C SER A 167 -7.47 10.13 -13.03
N VAL A 168 -7.01 8.88 -12.83
CA VAL A 168 -7.07 8.21 -11.53
C VAL A 168 -5.75 7.53 -11.23
N TRP A 169 -5.22 7.76 -10.03
CA TRP A 169 -4.19 6.94 -9.44
C TRP A 169 -4.81 5.94 -8.47
N VAL A 170 -4.54 4.65 -8.69
CA VAL A 170 -4.92 3.60 -7.76
C VAL A 170 -3.67 3.05 -7.08
N LEU A 171 -3.55 3.31 -5.79
CA LEU A 171 -2.36 3.11 -4.98
C LEU A 171 -2.67 2.15 -3.85
N VAL A 172 -1.76 1.23 -3.53
CA VAL A 172 -1.86 0.34 -2.38
C VAL A 172 -0.76 0.65 -1.39
N ALA A 173 -1.14 1.18 -0.23
CA ALA A 173 -0.23 1.40 0.88
C ALA A 173 -0.08 0.12 1.70
N LEU A 174 1.15 -0.29 1.99
CA LEU A 174 1.46 -1.41 2.91
C LEU A 174 1.24 -1.02 4.39
N SER A 175 0.19 -0.25 4.65
CA SER A 175 -0.19 0.27 5.95
C SER A 175 -1.68 0.02 6.19
N ARG A 176 -2.09 0.05 7.46
CA ARG A 176 -3.50 -0.13 7.83
C ARG A 176 -4.34 1.00 7.21
N PRO A 177 -5.55 0.71 6.68
CA PRO A 177 -6.46 1.72 6.15
C PRO A 177 -6.70 2.90 7.09
N GLN A 178 -6.81 2.63 8.40
CA GLN A 178 -7.02 3.67 9.40
C GLN A 178 -5.84 4.64 9.50
N SER A 179 -4.60 4.16 9.40
CA SER A 179 -3.40 5.01 9.46
C SER A 179 -3.35 5.96 8.27
N VAL A 180 -3.61 5.42 7.06
CA VAL A 180 -3.66 6.24 5.83
C VAL A 180 -4.83 7.22 5.89
N ALA A 181 -6.00 6.78 6.35
CA ALA A 181 -7.16 7.65 6.51
C ALA A 181 -6.89 8.79 7.50
N ASN A 182 -6.18 8.54 8.60
CA ASN A 182 -5.81 9.57 9.57
C ASN A 182 -4.83 10.59 8.97
N LEU A 183 -3.84 10.14 8.17
CA LEU A 183 -2.92 11.05 7.45
C LEU A 183 -3.66 11.95 6.46
N VAL A 184 -4.55 11.37 5.65
CA VAL A 184 -5.39 12.10 4.70
C VAL A 184 -6.31 13.08 5.43
N GLN A 185 -6.89 12.69 6.57
CA GLN A 185 -7.73 13.57 7.39
C GLN A 185 -6.95 14.74 7.99
N ALA A 186 -5.77 14.48 8.58
CA ALA A 186 -4.91 15.52 9.15
C ALA A 186 -4.44 16.55 8.10
N SER A 187 -4.53 16.18 6.82
CA SER A 187 -4.11 17.01 5.68
C SER A 187 -5.21 17.91 5.14
N GLY A 188 -6.43 17.85 5.67
CA GLY A 188 -7.57 18.61 5.14
C GLY A 188 -7.98 18.17 3.73
N LEU A 189 -7.61 16.96 3.30
CA LEU A 189 -8.03 16.36 2.03
C LEU A 189 -9.42 15.70 2.13
N ARG A 190 -10.15 15.94 3.23
CA ARG A 190 -11.36 15.19 3.62
C ARG A 190 -12.60 15.60 2.83
N ASP A 191 -12.70 16.85 2.43
CA ASP A 191 -13.87 17.39 1.70
C ASP A 191 -13.95 16.89 0.25
N LEU A 192 -12.92 16.14 -0.17
CA LEU A 192 -12.84 15.44 -1.42
C LEU A 192 -13.36 13.98 -1.33
N GLY A 193 -13.99 13.57 -0.22
CA GLY A 193 -14.84 12.38 -0.12
C GLY A 193 -14.16 11.11 0.40
N VAL A 194 -13.81 11.10 1.69
CA VAL A 194 -13.39 9.88 2.40
C VAL A 194 -14.60 9.00 2.71
N VAL A 195 -14.92 8.05 1.83
CA VAL A 195 -15.96 7.04 2.09
C VAL A 195 -15.41 5.99 3.06
N ARG A 196 -15.58 6.24 4.37
CA ARG A 196 -15.43 5.18 5.38
C ARG A 196 -16.69 4.30 5.32
N ILE A 197 -16.63 3.20 4.58
CA ILE A 197 -17.66 2.15 4.71
C ILE A 197 -17.42 1.50 6.06
N ALA A 198 -18.23 1.90 7.04
CA ALA A 198 -18.23 1.33 8.37
C ALA A 198 -18.42 -0.19 8.26
N ARG A 199 -17.60 -0.95 8.99
CA ARG A 199 -17.86 -2.37 9.23
C ARG A 199 -19.30 -2.50 9.71
N GLN A 200 -20.11 -3.24 8.96
CA GLN A 200 -21.40 -3.73 9.43
C GLN A 200 -21.18 -4.31 10.84
N ARG A 201 -21.77 -3.69 11.85
CA ARG A 201 -21.84 -4.26 13.21
C ARG A 201 -22.38 -5.67 13.03
N ARG A 202 -21.60 -6.68 13.43
CA ARG A 202 -22.11 -8.05 13.58
C ARG A 202 -23.43 -7.96 14.34
N ARG A 203 -24.52 -8.42 13.73
CA ARG A 203 -25.82 -8.55 14.41
C ARG A 203 -25.59 -9.25 15.76
N PRO A 204 -26.18 -8.76 16.86
CA PRO A 204 -26.13 -9.49 18.11
C PRO A 204 -26.72 -10.88 17.86
N ARG A 205 -25.97 -11.93 18.20
CA ARG A 205 -26.52 -13.28 18.26
C ARG A 205 -27.69 -13.24 19.24
N LEU A 206 -28.92 -13.30 18.73
CA LEU A 206 -30.09 -13.56 19.53
C LEU A 206 -29.83 -14.89 20.26
N ARG A 207 -29.59 -14.81 21.56
CA ARG A 207 -29.64 -15.97 22.46
C ARG A 207 -31.10 -16.40 22.47
N PHE A 208 -31.43 -17.48 21.77
CA PHE A 208 -32.62 -18.24 22.11
C PHE A 208 -32.41 -18.83 23.51
N ARG A 209 -33.13 -18.29 24.49
CA ARG A 209 -33.42 -19.01 25.74
C ARG A 209 -34.46 -20.07 25.38
N ARG A 210 -34.14 -21.33 25.66
CA ARG A 210 -35.14 -22.34 26.02
C ARG A 210 -35.32 -22.28 27.53
#